data_AF-A0A315C839-F1
#
_entry.id   AF-A0A315C839-F1
#
_cell.length_a   1.000
_cell.length_b   1.000
_cell.length_c   1.000
_cell.angle_alpha   90.00
_cell.angle_beta   90.00
_cell.angle_gamma   90.00
#
_symmetry.space_group_name_H-M   'P 1'
#
loop_
_entity.id
_entity.type
_entity.pdbx_description
1 polymer ?
#
loop_
_entity_poly.entity_id
_entity_poly.type
_entity_poly.pdbx_seq_one_letter_code
_entity_poly.pdbx_strand_id
1 'polypeptide(L)'
;MSNSHALAFARSPAVILYQVENDNMWSDWEDYIVTTRTKKGVFTVLARKFSDEYLDGKTKRKWFLIHSVGDIKTPNTFIEAVKRCEMELGVDVYWDDVITSLAKLDTQFSESVANLVNGS
;
A
#
# COMPACT_ATOMS: atom_id res chain seq x y z
N MET A 1 -1.86 -18.91 -14.66
CA MET A 1 -0.76 -18.11 -14.09
C MET A 1 -1.41 -17.13 -13.13
N SER A 2 -1.26 -17.39 -11.83
CA SER A 2 -1.94 -16.66 -10.76
C SER A 2 -1.41 -15.21 -10.70
N ASN A 3 -2.30 -14.22 -10.78
CA ASN A 3 -1.97 -12.81 -10.49
C ASN A 3 -1.79 -12.63 -8.97
N SER A 4 -0.80 -13.31 -8.39
CA SER A 4 -0.58 -13.42 -6.94
C SER A 4 0.33 -12.34 -6.36
N HIS A 5 0.51 -11.21 -7.05
CA HIS A 5 1.35 -10.12 -6.55
C HIS A 5 0.52 -8.88 -6.28
N ALA A 6 0.74 -8.21 -5.15
CA ALA A 6 0.01 -7.00 -4.76
C ALA A 6 0.07 -5.88 -5.81
N LEU A 7 1.09 -5.90 -6.68
CA LEU A 7 1.28 -4.93 -7.77
C LEU A 7 0.65 -5.35 -9.11
N ALA A 8 0.07 -6.54 -9.23
CA ALA A 8 -0.45 -7.07 -10.51
C ALA A 8 -1.53 -6.19 -11.15
N PHE A 9 -2.19 -5.34 -10.36
CA PHE A 9 -3.24 -4.43 -10.81
C PHE A 9 -2.74 -3.00 -11.08
N ALA A 10 -1.46 -2.70 -10.85
CA ALA A 10 -0.91 -1.37 -11.08
C ALA A 10 -0.74 -1.10 -12.58
N ARG A 11 -1.28 0.02 -13.07
CA ARG A 11 -1.16 0.46 -14.47
C ARG A 11 -0.02 1.45 -14.70
N SER A 12 0.75 1.73 -13.66
CA SER A 12 1.86 2.68 -13.63
C SER A 12 2.94 2.13 -12.68
N PRO A 13 4.17 2.67 -12.69
CA PRO A 13 5.20 2.31 -11.73
C PRO A 13 4.64 2.31 -10.30
N ALA A 14 4.90 1.24 -9.57
CA ALA A 14 4.33 0.99 -8.27
C ALA A 14 5.32 0.26 -7.36
N VAL A 15 5.20 0.51 -6.06
CA VAL A 15 5.97 -0.17 -5.02
C VAL A 15 5.06 -0.53 -3.86
N ILE A 16 5.44 -1.59 -3.15
CA ILE A 16 4.84 -1.95 -1.87
C ILE A 16 5.53 -1.09 -0.81
N LEU A 17 4.73 -0.36 -0.02
CA LEU A 17 5.20 0.42 1.12
C LEU A 17 5.15 -0.39 2.41
N TYR A 18 4.18 -1.31 2.49
CA TYR A 18 3.97 -2.18 3.64
C TYR A 18 3.40 -3.52 3.18
N GLN A 19 3.87 -4.60 3.80
CA GLN A 19 3.34 -5.94 3.66
C GLN A 19 3.41 -6.64 5.00
N VAL A 20 2.33 -7.29 5.39
CA VAL A 20 2.32 -8.24 6.51
C VAL A 20 1.49 -9.45 6.13
N GLU A 21 2.02 -10.62 6.43
CA GLU A 21 1.27 -11.88 6.36
C GLU A 21 0.70 -12.13 7.76
N ASN A 22 -0.60 -12.37 7.84
CA ASN A 22 -1.30 -12.70 9.06
C ASN A 22 -1.97 -14.06 8.91
N ASP A 23 -1.93 -14.85 9.96
CA ASP A 23 -2.66 -16.11 10.04
C ASP A 23 -3.36 -16.23 11.39
N ASN A 24 -4.48 -16.95 11.38
CA ASN A 24 -5.06 -17.50 12.59
C ASN A 24 -5.53 -18.94 12.30
N MET A 25 -6.01 -19.65 13.33
CA MET A 25 -6.46 -21.04 13.17
C MET A 25 -7.59 -21.27 12.14
N TRP A 26 -8.22 -20.19 11.62
CA TRP A 26 -9.39 -20.24 10.75
C TRP A 26 -9.23 -19.54 9.40
N SER A 27 -8.24 -18.65 9.23
CA SER A 27 -8.02 -17.89 8.00
C SER A 27 -6.60 -17.34 7.92
N ASP A 28 -6.05 -17.35 6.71
CA ASP A 28 -4.84 -16.61 6.36
C ASP A 28 -5.23 -15.36 5.57
N TRP A 29 -4.57 -14.24 5.81
CA TRP A 29 -4.67 -13.07 4.96
C TRP A 29 -3.37 -12.26 4.94
N GLU A 30 -3.22 -11.44 3.92
CA GLU A 30 -2.06 -10.58 3.76
C GLU A 30 -2.52 -9.15 3.55
N ASP A 31 -1.98 -8.22 4.32
CA ASP A 31 -2.30 -6.80 4.24
C ASP A 31 -1.17 -6.04 3.56
N TYR A 32 -1.55 -5.13 2.66
CA TYR A 32 -0.62 -4.38 1.83
C TYR A 32 -1.00 -2.91 1.77
N ILE A 33 0.01 -2.05 1.87
CA ILE A 33 -0.09 -0.66 1.42
C ILE A 33 0.80 -0.53 0.20
N VAL A 34 0.20 -0.12 -0.92
CA VAL A 34 0.87 0.03 -2.21
C VAL A 34 0.77 1.49 -2.63
N THR A 35 1.82 2.02 -3.24
CA THR A 35 1.74 3.30 -3.92
C THR A 35 2.09 3.18 -5.39
N THR A 36 1.45 4.01 -6.19
CA THR A 36 1.67 4.11 -7.63
C THR A 36 1.98 5.56 -7.99
N ARG A 37 2.81 5.76 -9.02
CA ARG A 37 3.20 7.09 -9.51
C ARG A 37 2.97 7.20 -11.01
N THR A 38 2.26 8.24 -11.44
CA THR A 38 2.10 8.56 -12.86
C THR A 38 3.34 9.26 -13.43
N LYS A 39 3.48 9.32 -14.76
CA LYS A 39 4.56 10.09 -15.41
C LYS A 39 4.56 11.58 -15.07
N LYS A 40 3.42 12.13 -14.63
CA LYS A 40 3.25 13.53 -14.20
C LYS A 40 3.62 13.76 -12.73
N GLY A 41 4.13 12.74 -12.02
CA GLY A 41 4.48 12.86 -10.60
C GLY A 41 3.28 12.84 -9.65
N VAL A 42 2.10 12.43 -10.12
CA VAL A 42 0.91 12.27 -9.28
C VAL A 42 0.89 10.86 -8.69
N PHE A 43 0.72 10.77 -7.37
CA PHE A 43 0.70 9.52 -6.61
C PHE A 43 -0.72 9.04 -6.31
N THR A 44 -0.85 7.74 -6.03
CA THR A 44 -2.04 7.12 -5.46
C THR A 44 -1.61 6.04 -4.49
N VAL A 45 -2.11 6.10 -3.26
CA VAL A 45 -1.86 5.12 -2.20
C VAL A 45 -3.10 4.22 -2.07
N LEU A 46 -2.87 2.92 -1.92
CA LEU A 46 -3.88 1.87 -1.97
C LEU A 46 -3.68 0.93 -0.78
N ALA A 47 -4.73 0.68 -0.02
CA ALA A 47 -4.81 -0.39 0.96
C ALA A 47 -5.44 -1.63 0.31
N ARG A 48 -4.75 -2.77 0.35
CA ARG A 48 -5.22 -4.03 -0.23
C ARG A 48 -5.09 -5.15 0.77
N LYS A 49 -6.06 -6.06 0.74
CA LYS A 49 -6.05 -7.29 1.52
C LYS A 49 -6.15 -8.48 0.58
N PHE A 50 -5.31 -9.48 0.74
CA PHE A 50 -5.43 -10.76 0.06
C PHE A 50 -5.97 -11.76 1.07
N SER A 51 -7.24 -12.15 0.93
CA SER A 51 -7.89 -13.04 1.90
C SER A 51 -8.86 -13.98 1.22
N ASP A 52 -9.33 -14.96 1.98
CA ASP A 52 -10.32 -15.92 1.54
C ASP A 52 -11.71 -15.28 1.38
N GLU A 53 -12.35 -15.54 0.25
CA GLU A 53 -13.78 -15.27 0.03
C GLU A 53 -14.55 -16.59 0.09
N TYR A 54 -15.56 -16.66 0.95
CA TYR A 54 -16.49 -17.79 1.02
C TYR A 54 -17.66 -17.53 0.06
N LEU A 55 -17.66 -18.22 -1.08
CA LEU A 55 -18.77 -18.21 -2.05
C LEU A 55 -19.22 -19.65 -2.31
N ASP A 56 -20.50 -19.93 -2.07
CA ASP A 56 -21.17 -21.19 -2.43
C ASP A 56 -20.44 -22.46 -1.94
N GLY A 57 -19.96 -22.44 -0.69
CA GLY A 57 -19.27 -23.59 -0.07
C GLY A 57 -17.85 -23.84 -0.59
N LYS A 58 -17.27 -22.91 -1.37
CA LYS A 58 -15.87 -22.96 -1.80
C LYS A 58 -15.12 -21.73 -1.31
N THR A 59 -13.95 -21.95 -0.74
CA THR A 59 -13.02 -20.88 -0.35
C THR A 59 -12.09 -20.56 -1.52
N LYS A 60 -12.01 -19.29 -1.90
CA LYS A 60 -11.01 -18.81 -2.88
C LYS A 60 -10.34 -17.53 -2.37
N ARG A 61 -9.01 -17.52 -2.30
CA ARG A 61 -8.25 -16.29 -2.04
C ARG A 61 -8.44 -15.28 -3.17
N LYS A 62 -8.76 -14.04 -2.80
CA LYS A 62 -8.91 -12.92 -3.72
C LYS A 62 -8.33 -11.66 -3.13
N TRP A 63 -8.03 -10.72 -4.02
CA TRP A 63 -7.61 -9.38 -3.66
C TRP A 63 -8.84 -8.51 -3.41
N PHE A 64 -8.85 -7.85 -2.26
CA PHE A 64 -9.81 -6.84 -1.87
C PHE A 64 -9.12 -5.48 -1.84
N LEU A 65 -9.70 -4.50 -2.51
CA LEU A 65 -9.31 -3.10 -2.35
C LEU A 65 -10.07 -2.57 -1.13
N ILE A 66 -9.35 -2.30 -0.04
CA ILE A 66 -9.94 -1.80 1.21
C ILE A 66 -10.11 -0.28 1.13
N HIS A 67 -9.06 0.41 0.68
CA HIS A 67 -9.08 1.87 0.58
C HIS A 67 -8.18 2.37 -0.55
N SER A 68 -8.45 3.59 -1.04
CA SER A 68 -7.59 4.26 -2.01
C SER A 68 -7.69 5.77 -1.88
N VAL A 69 -6.52 6.43 -1.90
CA VAL A 69 -6.39 7.89 -1.92
C VAL A 69 -5.56 8.27 -3.15
N GLY A 70 -6.17 9.03 -4.08
CA GLY A 70 -5.56 9.45 -5.34
C GLY A 70 -5.29 10.95 -5.43
N ASP A 71 -4.75 11.39 -6.57
CA ASP A 71 -4.38 12.78 -6.89
C ASP A 71 -3.40 13.44 -5.90
N ILE A 72 -2.51 12.63 -5.31
CA ILE A 72 -1.52 13.08 -4.32
C ILE A 72 -0.35 13.75 -5.02
N LYS A 73 -0.04 14.99 -4.64
CA LYS A 73 1.02 15.81 -5.26
C LYS A 73 2.02 16.38 -4.26
N THR A 74 1.71 16.36 -2.96
CA THR A 74 2.59 16.92 -1.93
C THR A 74 2.96 15.87 -0.89
N PRO A 75 4.17 15.94 -0.31
CA PRO A 75 4.61 15.02 0.74
C PRO A 75 3.65 14.93 1.93
N ASN A 76 3.09 16.05 2.41
CA ASN A 76 2.10 16.05 3.49
C ASN A 76 0.86 15.23 3.14
N THR A 77 0.28 15.46 1.95
CA THR A 77 -0.89 14.68 1.50
C THR A 77 -0.58 13.20 1.31
N PHE A 78 0.67 12.87 0.96
CA PHE A 78 1.12 11.49 0.88
C PHE A 78 1.18 10.83 2.27
N ILE A 79 1.76 11.52 3.26
CA ILE A 79 1.84 11.02 4.64
C ILE A 79 0.43 10.77 5.19
N GLU A 80 -0.48 11.73 5.01
CA GLU A 80 -1.88 11.56 5.42
C GLU A 80 -2.57 10.40 4.70
N ALA A 81 -2.28 10.19 3.41
CA ALA A 81 -2.83 9.08 2.66
C ALA A 81 -2.36 7.72 3.17
N VAL A 82 -1.09 7.58 3.53
CA VAL A 82 -0.55 6.37 4.17
C VAL A 82 -1.22 6.16 5.53
N LYS A 83 -1.31 7.19 6.37
CA LYS A 83 -2.00 7.12 7.68
C LYS A 83 -3.46 6.72 7.60
N ARG A 84 -4.18 7.17 6.56
CA ARG A 84 -5.55 6.70 6.30
C ARG A 84 -5.57 5.22 5.93
N CYS A 85 -4.64 4.77 5.09
CA CYS A 85 -4.55 3.35 4.74
C CYS A 85 -4.17 2.46 5.92
N GLU A 86 -3.29 2.94 6.82
CA GLU A 86 -2.96 2.30 8.09
C GLU A 86 -4.21 2.09 8.95
N MET A 87 -4.98 3.15 9.17
CA MET A 87 -6.20 3.12 9.96
C MET A 87 -7.25 2.16 9.39
N GLU A 88 -7.45 2.15 8.07
CA GLU A 88 -8.43 1.27 7.40
C GLU A 88 -8.03 -0.20 7.45
N LEU A 89 -6.73 -0.51 7.50
CA LEU A 89 -6.22 -1.87 7.66
C LEU A 89 -6.04 -2.27 9.13
N GLY A 90 -6.02 -1.32 10.06
CA GLY A 90 -5.69 -1.56 11.46
C GLY A 90 -4.23 -1.95 11.67
N VAL A 91 -3.31 -1.41 10.87
CA VAL A 91 -1.87 -1.70 10.90
C VAL A 91 -1.05 -0.44 11.21
N ASP A 92 0.21 -0.62 11.58
CA ASP A 92 1.18 0.46 11.80
C ASP A 92 2.41 0.21 10.90
N VAL A 93 2.79 1.20 10.10
CA VAL A 93 3.94 1.10 9.19
C VAL A 93 5.22 1.59 9.84
N TYR A 94 6.31 0.92 9.49
CA TYR A 94 7.64 1.43 9.78
C TYR A 94 8.06 2.43 8.70
N TRP A 95 8.11 3.72 9.06
CA TRP A 95 8.31 4.81 8.09
C TRP A 95 9.63 4.73 7.32
N ASP A 96 10.71 4.20 7.91
CA ASP A 96 11.98 4.03 7.21
C ASP A 96 11.85 3.06 6.03
N ASP A 97 11.05 2.01 6.16
CA ASP A 97 10.77 1.06 5.08
C ASP A 97 9.89 1.68 3.99
N VAL A 98 8.93 2.51 4.40
CA VAL A 98 8.09 3.30 3.49
C VAL A 98 8.95 4.23 2.66
N ILE A 99 9.84 4.98 3.29
CA ILE A 99 10.77 5.92 2.64
C ILE A 99 11.69 5.15 1.69
N THR A 100 12.33 4.07 2.16
CA THR A 100 13.22 3.25 1.34
C THR A 100 12.53 2.70 0.10
N SER A 101 11.27 2.27 0.24
CA SER A 101 10.49 1.75 -0.89
C SER A 101 10.03 2.86 -1.83
N LEU A 102 9.60 4.00 -1.30
CA LEU A 102 9.18 5.17 -2.06
C LEU A 102 10.31 5.75 -2.93
N ALA A 103 11.55 5.73 -2.42
CA ALA A 103 12.73 6.18 -3.16
C ALA A 103 12.96 5.42 -4.48
N LYS A 104 12.44 4.19 -4.61
CA LYS A 104 12.47 3.41 -5.86
C LYS A 104 11.54 3.97 -6.94
N LEU A 105 10.53 4.76 -6.57
CA LEU A 105 9.65 5.48 -7.51
C LEU A 105 10.11 6.91 -7.77
N ASP A 106 10.52 7.61 -6.72
CA ASP A 106 10.89 9.02 -6.77
C ASP A 106 11.76 9.38 -5.57
N THR A 107 13.08 9.45 -5.80
CA THR A 107 14.06 9.71 -4.75
C THR A 107 13.88 11.10 -4.11
N GLN A 108 13.64 12.14 -4.91
CA GLN A 108 13.48 13.52 -4.40
C GLN A 108 12.20 13.67 -3.58
N PHE A 109 11.09 13.07 -4.04
CA PHE A 109 9.84 13.06 -3.29
C PHE A 109 9.99 12.28 -1.98
N SER A 110 10.71 11.16 -2.01
CA SER A 110 11.01 10.35 -0.82
C SER A 110 11.82 11.12 0.23
N GLU A 111 12.86 11.84 -0.18
CA GLU A 111 13.63 12.71 0.71
C GLU A 111 12.76 13.80 1.36
N SER A 112 11.84 14.38 0.58
CA SER A 112 10.90 15.39 1.08
C SER A 112 9.94 14.82 2.13
N VAL A 113 9.48 13.57 1.94
CA VAL A 113 8.68 12.85 2.95
C VAL A 113 9.52 12.57 4.20
N ALA A 114 10.75 12.08 4.04
CA ALA A 114 11.65 11.77 5.15
C ALA A 114 11.93 12.99 6.05
N ASN A 115 12.18 14.15 5.45
CA ASN A 115 12.41 15.39 6.19
C ASN A 115 11.21 15.81 7.05
N LEU A 116 9.99 15.56 6.57
CA LEU A 116 8.77 15.90 7.31
C LEU A 116 8.50 14.91 8.44
N VAL A 117 8.72 13.61 8.20
CA VAL A 117 8.51 12.58 9.23
C VAL A 117 9.53 12.71 10.36
N ASN A 118 10.80 12.97 10.03
CA ASN A 118 11.89 13.05 11.01
C ASN A 118 12.03 14.43 11.68
N GLY A 119 11.46 15.48 11.07
CA GLY A 119 11.45 16.84 11.60
C GLY A 119 10.22 17.20 12.43
N SER A 120 9.27 16.26 12.60
CA SER A 120 8.04 16.42 13.40
C SER A 120 8.19 15.88 14.83
#